data_AF-A0A563VM52-F1
#
_entry.id   AF-A0A563VM52-F1
#
_cell.length_a   1.000
_cell.length_b   1.000
_cell.length_c   1.000
_cell.angle_alpha   90.00
_cell.angle_beta   90.00
_cell.angle_gamma   90.00
#
_symmetry.space_group_name_H-M   'P 1'
#
loop_
_entity.id
_entity.type
_entity.pdbx_description
1 polymer ?
#
loop_
_entity_poly.entity_id
_entity_poly.type
_entity_poly.pdbx_seq_one_letter_code
_entity_poly.pdbx_strand_id
1 'polypeptide(L)'
;MTIPGKKILGFKTLIKPSDENIKRHYDKISQIIKRYNSATQSVLITKLNPIIRGWSNYYKTVVSKRTFTNLDRLIYLRTRIWADRRHPNKNKTWVSHKYWKSIGLDNWVFGNEDYTLIKHSKTAITRHTKIKGTKSPFDGDTKYWSSRMGKHPEMKATVAKLLKKQKGKCNICRLTFQEEELMEIDHITPKYTGGNIKDNLQLLHRHCHDIKTREDLKAIKAYKSYKEWQKTIKKFNQINWQWIDDIPTLVNRYSLRAFEERSRVR
;
A
#
# COMPACT_ATOMS: atom_id res chain seq x y z
N MET A 1 41.03 6.28 -31.06
CA MET A 1 41.97 5.15 -31.17
C MET A 1 41.94 4.34 -29.89
N THR A 2 41.29 3.18 -29.89
CA THR A 2 41.26 2.23 -28.77
C THR A 2 42.36 1.19 -28.98
N ILE A 3 43.36 1.15 -28.09
CA ILE A 3 44.46 0.18 -28.15
C ILE A 3 43.88 -1.23 -27.92
N PRO A 4 44.03 -2.18 -28.86
CA PRO A 4 43.58 -3.55 -28.68
C PRO A 4 44.56 -4.29 -27.75
N GLY A 5 44.08 -4.85 -26.64
CA GLY A 5 44.85 -5.81 -25.84
C GLY A 5 44.88 -5.60 -24.31
N LYS A 6 44.43 -4.47 -23.77
CA LYS A 6 44.26 -4.33 -22.30
C LYS A 6 42.92 -4.92 -21.87
N LYS A 7 42.92 -6.20 -21.45
CA LYS A 7 41.81 -6.80 -20.71
C LYS A 7 41.67 -6.01 -19.40
N ILE A 8 40.65 -5.15 -19.30
CA ILE A 8 40.39 -4.39 -18.08
C ILE A 8 40.18 -5.42 -16.96
N LEU A 9 41.10 -5.48 -16.00
CA LEU A 9 40.90 -6.22 -14.76
C LEU A 9 39.73 -5.53 -14.05
N GLY A 10 38.52 -6.03 -14.28
CA GLY A 10 37.32 -5.44 -13.71
C GLY A 10 37.36 -5.55 -12.20
N PHE A 11 37.40 -4.41 -11.50
CA PHE A 11 37.23 -4.40 -10.05
C PHE A 11 35.76 -4.71 -9.70
N LYS A 12 35.54 -5.70 -8.84
CA LYS A 12 34.21 -6.05 -8.34
C LYS A 12 33.94 -5.33 -7.03
N THR A 13 33.17 -4.25 -7.07
CA THR A 13 32.75 -3.51 -5.87
C THR A 13 31.82 -4.36 -5.01
N LEU A 14 32.24 -4.66 -3.78
CA LEU A 14 31.44 -5.36 -2.78
C LEU A 14 30.90 -4.39 -1.74
N ILE A 15 29.70 -3.86 -1.98
CA ILE A 15 29.01 -3.00 -1.01
C ILE A 15 28.55 -3.87 0.17
N LYS A 16 28.98 -3.52 1.39
CA LYS A 16 28.66 -4.22 2.64
C LYS A 16 28.13 -3.20 3.67
N PRO A 17 27.31 -3.63 4.65
CA PRO A 17 27.01 -2.79 5.81
C PRO A 17 28.31 -2.40 6.53
N SER A 18 28.44 -1.14 6.96
CA SER A 18 29.61 -0.68 7.71
C SER A 18 29.62 -1.25 9.13
N ASP A 19 30.80 -1.44 9.71
CA ASP A 19 30.95 -1.99 11.05
C ASP A 19 30.27 -1.12 12.12
N GLU A 20 30.31 0.20 11.95
CA GLU A 20 29.61 1.14 12.83
C GLU A 20 28.09 0.92 12.82
N ASN A 21 27.50 0.74 11.63
CA ASN A 21 26.05 0.51 11.50
C ASN A 21 25.64 -0.86 12.05
N ILE A 22 26.48 -1.87 11.86
CA ILE A 22 26.28 -3.21 12.43
C ILE A 22 26.27 -3.12 13.96
N LYS A 23 27.28 -2.45 14.54
CA LYS A 23 27.40 -2.25 15.99
C LYS A 23 26.21 -1.48 16.54
N ARG A 24 25.85 -0.34 15.94
CA ARG A 24 24.70 0.49 16.36
C ARG A 24 23.39 -0.31 16.38
N HIS A 25 23.16 -1.15 15.37
CA HIS A 25 21.98 -2.02 15.31
C HIS A 25 21.98 -3.08 16.40
N TYR A 26 23.11 -3.76 16.59
CA TYR A 26 23.25 -4.75 17.66
C TYR A 26 23.08 -4.12 19.05
N ASP A 27 23.69 -2.96 19.30
CA ASP A 27 23.59 -2.24 20.57
C ASP A 27 22.14 -1.85 20.87
N LYS A 28 21.39 -1.39 19.86
CA LYS A 28 19.95 -1.11 19.99
C LYS A 28 19.17 -2.36 20.40
N ILE A 29 19.40 -3.50 19.73
CA ILE A 29 18.75 -4.78 20.09
C ILE A 29 19.13 -5.21 21.51
N SER A 30 20.42 -5.13 21.84
CA SER A 30 20.95 -5.47 23.16
C SER A 30 20.33 -4.61 24.27
N GLN A 31 20.19 -3.32 24.05
CA GLN A 31 19.54 -2.39 24.98
C GLN A 31 18.06 -2.74 25.19
N ILE A 32 17.34 -3.11 24.12
CA ILE A 32 15.95 -3.56 24.24
C ILE A 32 15.85 -4.84 25.06
N ILE A 33 16.69 -5.84 24.78
CA ILE A 33 16.71 -7.08 25.57
C ILE A 33 17.00 -6.78 27.06
N LYS A 34 17.93 -5.85 27.35
CA LYS A 34 18.26 -5.43 28.72
C LYS A 34 17.09 -4.70 29.39
N ARG A 35 16.42 -3.77 28.69
CA ARG A 35 15.28 -3.01 29.19
C ARG A 35 14.07 -3.90 29.48
N TYR A 36 13.83 -4.90 28.62
CA TYR A 36 12.73 -5.85 28.74
C TYR A 36 13.20 -7.16 29.42
N ASN A 37 14.11 -7.07 30.39
CA ASN A 37 14.68 -8.24 31.06
C ASN A 37 13.63 -9.09 31.81
N SER A 38 12.60 -8.45 32.36
CA SER A 38 11.52 -9.10 33.13
C SER A 38 10.24 -9.34 32.32
N ALA A 39 10.18 -8.86 31.07
CA ALA A 39 9.02 -9.03 30.21
C ALA A 39 8.76 -10.51 29.83
N THR A 40 7.58 -10.80 29.30
CA THR A 40 7.31 -12.11 28.70
C THR A 40 8.07 -12.28 27.38
N GLN A 41 8.25 -13.52 26.94
CA GLN A 41 8.92 -13.84 25.67
C GLN A 41 8.21 -13.18 24.49
N SER A 42 6.87 -13.24 24.45
CA SER A 42 6.05 -12.64 23.38
C SER A 42 6.25 -11.13 23.29
N VAL A 43 6.24 -10.42 24.43
CA VAL A 43 6.47 -8.97 24.48
C VAL A 43 7.86 -8.62 23.95
N LEU A 44 8.90 -9.37 24.34
CA LEU A 44 10.25 -9.15 23.86
C LEU A 44 10.33 -9.32 22.33
N ILE A 45 9.74 -10.39 21.80
CA ILE A 45 9.72 -10.68 20.36
C ILE A 45 8.99 -9.57 19.58
N THR A 46 7.84 -9.12 20.07
CA THR A 46 7.06 -8.05 19.45
C THR A 46 7.83 -6.73 19.37
N LYS A 47 8.72 -6.44 20.33
CA LYS A 47 9.59 -5.26 20.28
C LYS A 47 10.80 -5.43 19.35
N LEU A 48 11.36 -6.64 19.24
CA LEU A 48 12.54 -6.90 18.41
C LEU A 48 12.21 -7.07 16.92
N ASN A 49 11.11 -7.75 16.58
CA ASN A 49 10.79 -8.11 15.20
C ASN A 49 10.70 -6.92 14.23
N PRO A 50 10.07 -5.78 14.56
CA PRO A 50 10.05 -4.62 13.67
C PRO A 50 11.45 -4.06 13.36
N ILE A 51 12.35 -4.07 14.35
CA ILE A 51 13.71 -3.54 14.22
C ILE A 51 14.57 -4.46 13.34
N ILE A 52 14.52 -5.76 13.61
CA ILE A 52 15.21 -6.79 12.81
C ILE A 52 14.71 -6.73 11.37
N ARG A 53 13.39 -6.75 11.17
CA ARG A 53 12.76 -6.71 9.84
C ARG A 53 13.16 -5.46 9.07
N GLY A 54 13.11 -4.28 9.70
CA GLY A 54 13.49 -3.02 9.07
C GLY A 54 14.94 -3.02 8.61
N TRP A 55 15.87 -3.42 9.49
CA TRP A 55 17.30 -3.44 9.19
C TRP A 55 17.65 -4.47 8.10
N SER A 56 17.06 -5.67 8.19
CA SER A 56 17.21 -6.69 7.14
C SER A 56 16.65 -6.25 5.80
N ASN A 57 15.49 -5.59 5.78
CA ASN A 57 14.90 -5.06 4.55
C ASN A 57 15.76 -3.98 3.91
N TYR A 58 16.38 -3.11 4.71
CA TYR A 58 17.27 -2.07 4.22
C TYR A 58 18.53 -2.66 3.59
N TYR A 59 19.18 -3.63 4.26
CA TYR A 59 20.44 -4.23 3.81
C TYR A 59 20.28 -5.45 2.90
N LYS A 60 19.06 -5.84 2.49
CA LYS A 60 18.84 -7.02 1.62
C LYS A 60 19.43 -6.86 0.21
N THR A 61 19.74 -5.64 -0.22
CA THR A 61 20.24 -5.36 -1.57
C THR A 61 21.77 -5.46 -1.68
N VAL A 62 22.47 -5.33 -0.55
CA VAL A 62 23.94 -5.33 -0.47
C VAL A 62 24.49 -6.67 0.06
N VAL A 63 25.81 -6.83 0.10
CA VAL A 63 26.48 -8.10 0.48
C VAL A 63 26.40 -8.30 2.00
N SER A 64 25.22 -8.71 2.48
CA SER A 64 24.90 -8.70 3.91
C SER A 64 24.76 -10.09 4.54
N LYS A 65 24.85 -11.17 3.77
CA LYS A 65 24.52 -12.52 4.25
C LYS A 65 25.38 -12.97 5.45
N ARG A 66 26.70 -12.78 5.38
CA ARG A 66 27.62 -13.11 6.48
C ARG A 66 27.32 -12.26 7.72
N THR A 67 27.04 -10.97 7.53
CA THR A 67 26.65 -10.05 8.61
C THR A 67 25.35 -10.47 9.27
N PHE A 68 24.34 -10.86 8.49
CA PHE A 68 23.06 -11.35 9.00
C PHE A 68 23.24 -12.60 9.87
N THR A 69 24.03 -13.58 9.42
CA THR A 69 24.32 -14.78 10.20
C THR A 69 25.07 -14.44 11.51
N ASN A 70 26.04 -13.52 11.47
CA ASN A 70 26.75 -13.10 12.68
C ASN A 70 25.83 -12.37 13.67
N LEU A 71 24.94 -11.49 13.20
CA LEU A 71 23.94 -10.82 14.03
C LEU A 71 23.00 -11.82 14.69
N ASP A 72 22.50 -12.81 13.95
CA ASP A 72 21.65 -13.86 14.52
C ASP A 72 22.36 -14.64 15.63
N ARG A 73 23.66 -14.95 15.47
CA ARG A 73 24.48 -15.57 16.52
C ARG A 73 24.59 -14.68 17.76
N LEU A 74 24.88 -13.39 17.59
CA LEU A 74 25.00 -12.46 18.72
C LEU A 74 23.67 -12.27 19.46
N ILE A 75 22.56 -12.20 18.73
CA ILE A 75 21.22 -12.09 19.30
C ILE A 75 20.82 -13.38 20.01
N TYR A 76 21.19 -14.55 19.48
CA TYR A 76 21.05 -15.81 20.19
C TYR A 76 21.77 -15.76 21.54
N LEU A 77 23.04 -15.35 21.59
CA LEU A 77 23.77 -15.22 22.86
C LEU A 77 23.09 -14.26 23.84
N ARG A 78 22.59 -13.11 23.37
CA ARG A 78 21.85 -12.15 24.22
C ARG A 78 20.53 -12.71 24.75
N THR A 79 19.77 -13.41 23.91
CA THR A 79 18.49 -14.03 24.31
C THR A 79 18.70 -15.23 25.23
N ARG A 80 19.81 -15.98 25.08
CA ARG A 80 20.25 -17.02 26.02
C ARG A 80 20.52 -16.47 27.40
N ILE A 81 21.31 -15.40 27.52
CA ILE A 81 21.57 -14.74 28.80
C ILE A 81 20.25 -14.27 29.45
N TRP A 82 19.37 -13.66 28.65
CA TRP A 82 18.06 -13.22 29.12
C TRP A 82 17.22 -14.38 29.67
N ALA A 83 17.18 -15.52 28.98
CA ALA A 83 16.38 -16.67 29.38
C ALA A 83 16.96 -17.37 30.62
N ASP A 84 18.27 -17.58 30.65
CA ASP A 84 18.97 -18.22 31.77
C ASP A 84 18.80 -17.43 33.07
N ARG A 85 18.88 -16.09 33.01
CA ARG A 85 18.68 -15.21 34.17
C ARG A 85 17.31 -15.41 34.84
N ARG A 86 16.29 -15.75 34.06
CA ARG A 86 14.92 -15.93 34.58
C ARG A 86 14.74 -17.25 35.33
N HIS A 87 15.68 -18.18 35.20
CA HIS A 87 15.58 -19.52 35.79
C HIS A 87 16.92 -19.92 36.44
N PRO A 88 17.34 -19.23 37.53
CA PRO A 88 18.62 -19.50 38.18
C PRO A 88 18.73 -20.95 38.68
N ASN A 89 17.60 -21.57 39.05
CA ASN A 89 17.55 -22.92 39.61
C ASN A 89 17.24 -24.02 38.57
N LYS A 90 17.27 -23.70 37.27
CA LYS A 90 17.02 -24.67 36.20
C LYS A 90 18.27 -24.87 35.37
N ASN A 91 18.47 -26.11 34.91
CA ASN A 91 19.59 -26.41 34.02
C ASN A 91 19.40 -25.78 32.63
N LYS A 92 20.51 -25.65 31.90
CA LYS A 92 20.54 -24.99 30.59
C LYS A 92 19.71 -25.73 29.53
N THR A 93 19.59 -27.06 29.62
CA THR A 93 18.79 -27.87 28.70
C THR A 93 17.32 -27.54 28.84
N TRP A 94 16.81 -27.47 30.07
CA TRP A 94 15.43 -27.10 30.35
C TRP A 94 15.10 -25.69 29.85
N VAL A 95 15.99 -24.73 30.09
CA VAL A 95 15.82 -23.36 29.57
C VAL A 95 15.78 -23.36 28.05
N SER A 96 16.62 -24.18 27.40
CA SER A 96 16.64 -24.33 25.94
C SER A 96 15.29 -24.82 25.42
N HIS A 97 14.77 -25.94 25.95
CA HIS A 97 13.48 -26.51 25.52
C HIS A 97 12.28 -25.59 25.80
N LYS A 98 12.38 -24.76 26.84
CA LYS A 98 11.32 -23.80 27.18
C LYS A 98 11.21 -22.68 26.16
N TYR A 99 12.32 -22.07 25.76
CA TYR A 99 12.33 -20.82 24.99
C TYR A 99 12.72 -20.97 23.51
N TRP A 100 13.40 -22.07 23.14
CA TRP A 100 13.76 -22.37 21.75
C TRP A 100 12.97 -23.57 21.26
N LYS A 101 12.38 -23.42 20.08
CA LYS A 101 11.59 -24.44 19.40
C LYS A 101 12.23 -24.84 18.08
N SER A 102 11.94 -26.06 17.65
CA SER A 102 12.21 -26.54 16.31
C SER A 102 11.06 -26.18 15.39
N ILE A 103 11.33 -25.41 14.34
CA ILE A 103 10.36 -25.05 13.31
C ILE A 103 10.95 -25.40 11.95
N GLY A 104 10.39 -26.44 11.33
CA GLY A 104 10.95 -27.04 10.12
C GLY A 104 12.37 -27.54 10.38
N LEU A 105 13.33 -27.06 9.58
CA LEU A 105 14.76 -27.42 9.70
C LEU A 105 15.53 -26.55 10.72
N ASP A 106 14.87 -25.57 11.35
CA ASP A 106 15.52 -24.65 12.29
C ASP A 106 15.23 -25.06 13.73
N ASN A 107 16.22 -25.67 14.39
CA ASN A 107 16.09 -26.20 15.76
C ASN A 107 16.29 -25.15 16.87
N TRP A 108 16.64 -23.92 16.51
CA TRP A 108 16.99 -22.87 17.48
C TRP A 108 16.20 -21.60 17.18
N VAL A 109 14.88 -21.70 17.15
CA VAL A 109 13.98 -20.55 16.98
C VAL A 109 13.53 -20.06 18.36
N PHE A 110 13.95 -18.86 18.73
CA PHE A 110 13.47 -18.22 19.96
C PHE A 110 12.00 -17.81 19.78
N GLY A 111 11.11 -18.46 20.51
CA GLY A 111 9.67 -18.22 20.38
C GLY A 111 8.80 -19.21 21.12
N ASN A 112 7.50 -19.00 20.98
CA ASN A 112 6.43 -19.93 21.31
C ASN A 112 5.59 -20.18 20.04
N GLU A 113 4.43 -20.82 20.18
CA GLU A 113 3.54 -21.16 19.06
C GLU A 113 3.04 -19.91 18.30
N ASP A 114 2.75 -18.83 19.03
CA ASP A 114 2.18 -17.60 18.44
C ASP A 114 3.25 -16.60 17.97
N TYR A 115 4.40 -16.53 18.66
CA TYR A 115 5.42 -15.50 18.46
C TYR A 115 6.79 -16.11 18.28
N THR A 116 7.39 -15.86 17.12
CA THR A 116 8.76 -16.28 16.80
C THR A 116 9.62 -15.08 16.45
N LEU A 117 10.87 -15.11 16.91
CA LEU A 117 11.86 -14.08 16.59
C LEU A 117 12.34 -14.26 15.14
N ILE A 118 12.25 -13.18 14.36
CA ILE A 118 12.74 -13.17 12.98
C ILE A 118 14.26 -13.26 13.00
N LYS A 119 14.81 -14.11 12.12
CA LYS A 119 16.24 -14.20 11.86
C LYS A 119 16.62 -13.31 10.68
N HIS A 120 17.68 -12.52 10.82
CA HIS A 120 18.22 -11.70 9.73
C HIS A 120 18.57 -12.58 8.54
N SER A 121 19.19 -13.73 8.81
CA SER A 121 19.63 -14.71 7.80
C SER A 121 18.50 -15.31 6.99
N LYS A 122 17.24 -15.29 7.45
CA LYS A 122 16.08 -15.75 6.65
C LYS A 122 15.67 -14.72 5.59
N THR A 123 16.16 -13.49 5.67
CA THR A 123 15.92 -12.48 4.62
C THR A 123 16.70 -12.83 3.37
N ALA A 124 15.99 -13.02 2.26
CA ALA A 124 16.60 -13.27 0.95
C ALA A 124 17.34 -12.00 0.46
N ILE A 125 18.55 -12.20 -0.06
CA ILE A 125 19.30 -11.11 -0.69
C ILE A 125 18.73 -10.89 -2.09
N THR A 126 18.26 -9.67 -2.36
CA THR A 126 17.66 -9.29 -3.64
C THR A 126 18.47 -8.15 -4.26
N ARG A 127 19.24 -8.44 -5.30
CA ARG A 127 20.09 -7.44 -5.96
C ARG A 127 19.25 -6.50 -6.82
N HIS A 128 19.69 -5.24 -6.89
CA HIS A 128 19.12 -4.29 -7.85
C HIS A 128 19.35 -4.79 -9.28
N THR A 129 18.28 -4.76 -10.09
CA THR A 129 18.39 -5.07 -11.52
C THR A 129 18.97 -3.85 -12.24
N LYS A 130 20.18 -3.97 -12.77
CA LYS A 130 20.80 -2.91 -13.58
C LYS A 130 19.97 -2.63 -14.84
N ILE A 131 20.01 -1.39 -15.32
CA ILE A 131 19.52 -1.05 -16.66
C ILE A 131 20.38 -1.82 -17.67
N LYS A 132 19.78 -2.34 -18.74
CA LYS A 132 20.54 -2.98 -19.83
C LYS A 132 21.37 -1.88 -20.52
N GLY A 133 22.67 -2.12 -20.75
CA GLY A 133 23.60 -1.04 -21.13
C GLY A 133 23.23 -0.20 -22.36
N THR A 134 22.51 -0.78 -23.32
CA THR A 134 22.06 -0.07 -24.54
C THR A 134 20.67 0.57 -24.41
N LYS A 135 20.03 0.51 -23.24
CA LYS A 135 18.68 1.02 -23.02
C LYS A 135 18.71 2.48 -22.56
N SER A 136 17.89 3.29 -23.22
CA SER A 136 17.62 4.70 -22.89
C SER A 136 16.11 4.88 -22.73
N PRO A 137 15.61 5.72 -21.80
CA PRO A 137 14.18 6.04 -21.70
C PRO A 137 13.55 6.49 -23.02
N PHE A 138 14.37 7.06 -23.92
CA PHE A 138 13.98 7.58 -25.22
C PHE A 138 14.22 6.59 -26.39
N ASP A 139 14.55 5.32 -26.11
CA ASP A 139 14.82 4.30 -27.13
C ASP A 139 13.57 3.69 -27.76
N GLY A 140 12.38 4.13 -27.34
CA GLY A 140 11.09 3.62 -27.81
C GLY A 140 10.68 2.26 -27.23
N ASP A 141 11.48 1.62 -26.36
CA ASP A 141 11.14 0.34 -25.71
C ASP A 141 10.19 0.55 -24.51
N THR A 142 8.98 1.01 -24.84
CA THR A 142 7.90 1.27 -23.88
C THR A 142 7.59 0.06 -22.99
N LYS A 143 7.75 -1.17 -23.50
CA LYS A 143 7.52 -2.41 -22.75
C LYS A 143 8.56 -2.62 -21.66
N TYR A 144 9.84 -2.40 -21.96
CA TYR A 144 10.92 -2.48 -20.97
C TYR A 144 10.72 -1.45 -19.85
N TRP A 145 10.50 -0.19 -20.23
CA TRP A 145 10.36 0.92 -19.27
C TRP A 145 9.09 0.83 -18.44
N SER A 146 7.95 0.46 -19.03
CA SER A 146 6.69 0.24 -18.28
C SER A 146 6.82 -0.88 -17.24
N SER A 147 7.49 -1.97 -17.58
CA SER A 147 7.72 -3.11 -16.66
C SER A 147 8.66 -2.73 -15.51
N ARG A 148 9.67 -1.90 -15.80
CA ARG A 148 10.62 -1.37 -14.81
C ARG A 148 9.94 -0.40 -13.84
N MET A 149 9.18 0.55 -14.37
CA MET A 149 8.41 1.54 -13.62
C MET A 149 7.46 0.86 -12.63
N GLY A 150 6.67 -0.11 -13.09
CA GLY A 150 5.75 -0.85 -12.21
C GLY A 150 6.42 -1.70 -11.12
N LYS A 151 7.72 -2.02 -11.26
CA LYS A 151 8.53 -2.74 -10.26
C LYS A 151 9.42 -1.81 -9.43
N HIS A 152 9.37 -0.50 -9.64
CA HIS A 152 10.23 0.45 -8.96
C HIS A 152 9.92 0.45 -7.45
N PRO A 153 10.92 0.44 -6.55
CA PRO A 153 10.69 0.40 -5.10
C PRO A 153 9.85 1.55 -4.55
N GLU A 154 9.93 2.73 -5.17
CA GLU A 154 9.17 3.92 -4.77
C GLU A 154 7.76 3.96 -5.40
N MET A 155 7.45 3.02 -6.30
CA MET A 155 6.13 2.93 -6.92
C MET A 155 5.11 2.47 -5.88
N LYS A 156 4.06 3.27 -5.66
CA LYS A 156 2.91 2.85 -4.84
C LYS A 156 2.30 1.59 -5.43
N ALA A 157 1.99 0.59 -4.59
CA ALA A 157 1.42 -0.68 -5.02
C ALA A 157 0.12 -0.52 -5.86
N THR A 158 -0.71 0.48 -5.51
CA THR A 158 -1.93 0.81 -6.26
C THR A 158 -1.60 1.30 -7.68
N VAL A 159 -0.59 2.15 -7.84
CA VAL A 159 -0.15 2.65 -9.16
C VAL A 159 0.39 1.49 -10.00
N ALA A 160 1.26 0.64 -9.42
CA ALA A 160 1.78 -0.55 -10.10
C ALA A 160 0.65 -1.48 -10.60
N LYS A 161 -0.38 -1.69 -9.76
CA LYS A 161 -1.56 -2.49 -10.12
C LYS A 161 -2.34 -1.86 -11.28
N LEU A 162 -2.55 -0.54 -11.25
CA LEU A 162 -3.27 0.17 -12.30
C LEU A 162 -2.49 0.22 -13.61
N LEU A 163 -1.17 0.46 -13.58
CA LEU A 163 -0.29 0.36 -14.75
C LEU A 163 -0.41 -1.02 -15.41
N LYS A 164 -0.39 -2.09 -14.62
CA LYS A 164 -0.60 -3.45 -15.14
C LYS A 164 -2.00 -3.63 -15.74
N LYS A 165 -3.05 -3.19 -15.02
CA LYS A 165 -4.45 -3.30 -15.47
C LYS A 165 -4.69 -2.55 -16.80
N GLN A 166 -4.11 -1.37 -16.93
CA GLN A 166 -4.26 -0.48 -18.09
C GLN A 166 -3.20 -0.70 -19.19
N LYS A 167 -2.36 -1.74 -19.05
CA LYS A 167 -1.27 -2.03 -19.99
C LYS A 167 -0.36 -0.82 -20.23
N GLY A 168 -0.11 -0.04 -19.18
CA GLY A 168 0.73 1.16 -19.21
C GLY A 168 0.13 2.36 -19.95
N LYS A 169 -1.16 2.34 -20.31
CA LYS A 169 -1.82 3.41 -21.07
C LYS A 169 -2.79 4.22 -20.23
N CYS A 170 -2.86 5.53 -20.48
CA CYS A 170 -3.90 6.39 -19.91
C CYS A 170 -5.28 6.03 -20.51
N ASN A 171 -6.32 6.01 -19.69
CA ASN A 171 -7.68 5.69 -20.16
C ASN A 171 -8.34 6.84 -20.96
N ILE A 172 -7.82 8.07 -20.85
CA ILE A 172 -8.34 9.24 -21.57
C ILE A 172 -7.60 9.42 -22.90
N CYS A 173 -6.31 9.78 -22.88
CA CYS A 173 -5.56 10.04 -24.12
C CYS A 173 -5.00 8.79 -24.81
N ARG A 174 -5.07 7.60 -24.19
CA ARG A 174 -4.56 6.31 -24.72
C ARG A 174 -3.05 6.23 -24.95
N LEU A 175 -2.29 7.27 -24.63
CA LEU A 175 -0.83 7.29 -24.65
C LEU A 175 -0.23 6.51 -23.47
N THR A 176 1.00 6.02 -23.64
CA THR A 176 1.74 5.30 -22.60
C THR A 176 2.39 6.25 -21.60
N PHE A 177 2.34 5.89 -20.32
CA PHE A 177 3.03 6.62 -19.27
C PHE A 177 4.56 6.52 -19.41
N GLN A 178 5.24 7.65 -19.25
CA GLN A 178 6.70 7.76 -19.16
C GLN A 178 7.17 7.95 -17.70
N GLU A 179 8.46 7.72 -17.45
CA GLU A 179 9.02 7.71 -16.09
C GLU A 179 8.96 9.07 -15.37
N GLU A 180 9.10 10.17 -16.13
CA GLU A 180 9.09 11.53 -15.58
C GLU A 180 7.69 12.18 -15.55
N GLU A 181 6.67 11.49 -16.08
CA GLU A 181 5.32 12.03 -16.13
C GLU A 181 4.60 11.88 -14.80
N LEU A 182 3.83 12.91 -14.43
CA LEU A 182 2.99 12.87 -13.25
C LEU A 182 1.74 12.02 -13.52
N MET A 183 1.65 10.92 -12.77
CA MET A 183 0.54 9.97 -12.79
C MET A 183 -0.39 10.19 -11.59
N GLU A 184 -1.67 10.35 -11.86
CA GLU A 184 -2.69 10.58 -10.83
C GLU A 184 -3.73 9.46 -10.82
N ILE A 185 -4.12 9.03 -9.61
CA ILE A 185 -5.16 8.02 -9.42
C ILE A 185 -6.51 8.73 -9.34
N ASP A 186 -7.47 8.24 -10.12
CA ASP A 186 -8.81 8.78 -10.21
C ASP A 186 -9.89 7.68 -10.24
N HIS A 187 -11.15 8.06 -10.09
CA HIS A 187 -12.30 7.19 -10.23
C HIS A 187 -12.88 7.26 -11.66
N ILE A 188 -13.15 6.14 -12.33
CA ILE A 188 -13.77 6.08 -13.66
C ILE A 188 -15.11 6.79 -13.65
N THR A 189 -15.98 6.41 -12.72
CA THR A 189 -17.25 7.08 -12.42
C THR A 189 -17.09 7.90 -11.13
N PRO A 190 -17.46 9.19 -11.11
CA PRO A 190 -17.42 9.98 -9.88
C PRO A 190 -18.20 9.32 -8.74
N LYS A 191 -17.65 9.36 -7.52
CA LYS A 191 -18.32 8.78 -6.34
C LYS A 191 -19.74 9.34 -6.15
N TYR A 192 -19.91 10.64 -6.42
CA TYR A 192 -21.18 11.33 -6.22
C TYR A 192 -22.28 10.87 -7.18
N THR A 193 -21.92 10.32 -8.35
CA THR A 193 -22.86 9.81 -9.35
C THR A 193 -23.02 8.29 -9.29
N GLY A 194 -22.60 7.65 -8.18
CA GLY A 194 -22.80 6.22 -7.94
C GLY A 194 -21.58 5.34 -8.22
N GLY A 195 -20.39 5.92 -8.41
CA GLY A 195 -19.16 5.16 -8.60
C GLY A 195 -18.77 4.31 -7.37
N ASN A 196 -18.59 3.01 -7.56
CA ASN A 196 -18.08 2.08 -6.54
C ASN A 196 -16.61 2.41 -6.15
N ILE A 197 -16.08 1.84 -5.08
CA ILE A 197 -14.72 2.08 -4.58
C ILE A 197 -13.72 1.01 -5.09
N LYS A 198 -14.11 -0.27 -5.15
CA LYS A 198 -13.13 -1.37 -5.33
C LYS A 198 -12.57 -1.51 -6.75
N ASP A 199 -13.38 -1.31 -7.78
CA ASP A 199 -12.99 -1.55 -9.19
C ASP A 199 -13.03 -0.31 -10.08
N ASN A 200 -13.37 0.82 -9.48
CA ASN A 200 -13.59 2.09 -10.14
C ASN A 200 -12.31 2.93 -10.27
N LEU A 201 -11.16 2.46 -9.80
CA LEU A 201 -9.92 3.23 -9.90
C LEU A 201 -9.29 3.09 -11.29
N GLN A 202 -8.75 4.21 -11.77
CA GLN A 202 -7.93 4.34 -12.97
C GLN A 202 -6.73 5.26 -12.71
N LEU A 203 -5.72 5.14 -13.56
CA LEU A 203 -4.53 5.98 -13.59
C LEU A 203 -4.59 6.87 -14.83
N LEU A 204 -4.35 8.16 -14.65
CA LEU A 204 -4.39 9.17 -15.70
C LEU A 204 -3.11 10.01 -15.69
N HIS A 205 -2.75 10.59 -16.83
CA HIS A 205 -1.80 11.70 -16.84
C HIS A 205 -2.44 12.89 -16.12
N ARG A 206 -1.65 13.71 -15.43
CA ARG A 206 -2.15 14.92 -14.75
C ARG A 206 -3.07 15.78 -15.62
N HIS A 207 -2.67 16.11 -16.85
CA HIS A 207 -3.53 16.90 -17.75
C HIS A 207 -4.84 16.18 -18.12
N CYS A 208 -4.82 14.85 -18.25
CA CYS A 208 -6.03 14.06 -18.51
C CYS A 208 -6.96 14.04 -17.29
N HIS A 209 -6.38 14.03 -16.09
CA HIS A 209 -7.11 14.10 -14.83
C HIS A 209 -7.85 15.44 -14.71
N ASP A 210 -7.18 16.55 -15.03
CA ASP A 210 -7.79 17.89 -15.00
C ASP A 210 -8.96 18.01 -15.98
N ILE A 211 -8.78 17.52 -17.22
CA ILE A 211 -9.84 17.49 -18.24
C ILE A 211 -11.03 16.67 -17.74
N LYS A 212 -10.79 15.47 -17.20
CA LYS A 212 -11.86 14.62 -16.70
C LYS A 212 -12.59 15.25 -15.51
N THR A 213 -11.85 15.83 -14.56
CA THR A 213 -12.43 16.50 -13.39
C THR A 213 -13.40 17.60 -13.81
N ARG A 214 -13.04 18.39 -14.83
CA ARG A 214 -13.91 19.44 -15.39
C ARG A 214 -15.23 18.85 -15.92
N GLU A 215 -15.18 17.74 -16.64
CA GLU A 215 -16.39 17.09 -17.17
C GLU A 215 -17.22 16.43 -16.06
N ASP A 216 -16.57 15.80 -15.09
CA ASP A 216 -17.23 15.20 -13.93
C ASP A 216 -18.02 16.24 -13.13
N LEU A 217 -17.47 17.46 -12.95
CA LEU A 217 -18.17 18.53 -12.24
C LEU A 217 -19.47 18.92 -12.93
N LYS A 218 -19.53 18.90 -14.27
CA LYS A 218 -20.78 19.13 -15.02
C LYS A 218 -21.78 18.01 -14.77
N ALA A 219 -21.33 16.75 -14.86
CA ALA A 219 -22.18 15.58 -14.61
C ALA A 219 -22.72 15.54 -13.16
N ILE A 220 -21.87 15.86 -12.18
CA ILE A 220 -22.26 15.97 -10.77
C ILE A 220 -23.31 17.06 -10.58
N LYS A 221 -23.13 18.24 -11.20
CA LYS A 221 -24.11 19.32 -11.13
C LYS A 221 -25.45 18.89 -11.71
N ALA A 222 -25.46 18.26 -12.89
CA ALA A 222 -26.67 17.73 -13.51
C ALA A 222 -27.36 16.66 -12.64
N TYR A 223 -26.59 15.74 -12.05
CA TYR A 223 -27.10 14.71 -11.16
C TYR A 223 -27.73 15.28 -9.88
N LYS A 224 -27.12 16.32 -9.30
CA LYS A 224 -27.69 17.05 -8.15
C LYS A 224 -29.05 17.66 -8.52
N SER A 225 -29.12 18.37 -9.65
CA SER A 225 -30.38 18.96 -10.12
C SER A 225 -31.47 17.92 -10.34
N TYR A 226 -31.12 16.79 -10.99
CA TYR A 226 -32.06 15.68 -11.21
C TYR A 226 -32.57 15.08 -9.89
N LYS A 227 -31.68 14.82 -8.92
CA LYS A 227 -32.07 14.28 -7.61
C LYS A 227 -32.98 15.22 -6.85
N GLU A 228 -32.76 16.52 -6.96
CA GLU A 228 -33.63 17.51 -6.33
C GLU A 228 -35.00 17.57 -7.00
N TRP A 229 -35.05 17.57 -8.33
CA TRP A 229 -36.30 17.50 -9.09
C TRP A 229 -37.12 16.24 -8.77
N GLN A 230 -36.46 15.08 -8.64
CA GLN A 230 -37.10 13.84 -8.22
C GLN A 230 -37.73 13.93 -6.82
N LYS A 231 -37.08 14.60 -5.86
CA LYS A 231 -37.68 14.84 -4.53
C LYS A 231 -38.88 15.76 -4.63
N THR A 232 -38.79 16.82 -5.44
CA THR A 232 -39.88 17.78 -5.67
C THR A 232 -41.09 17.08 -6.27
N ILE A 233 -40.91 16.24 -7.29
CA ILE A 233 -41.98 15.43 -7.87
C ILE A 233 -42.58 14.47 -6.86
N LYS A 234 -41.74 13.77 -6.09
CA LYS A 234 -42.23 12.85 -5.07
C LYS A 234 -43.13 13.57 -4.06
N LYS A 235 -42.76 14.79 -3.64
CA LYS A 235 -43.60 15.62 -2.76
C LYS A 235 -44.87 16.09 -3.46
N PHE A 236 -44.76 16.54 -4.72
CA PHE A 236 -45.91 16.95 -5.53
C PHE A 236 -46.92 15.81 -5.64
N ASN A 237 -46.49 14.60 -6.00
CA ASN A 237 -47.38 13.44 -6.14
C ASN A 237 -48.00 12.93 -4.82
N GLN A 238 -47.51 13.38 -3.66
CA GLN A 238 -48.11 13.06 -2.35
C GLN A 238 -49.28 14.00 -1.99
N ILE A 239 -49.43 15.11 -2.71
CA ILE A 239 -50.50 16.08 -2.50
C ILE A 239 -51.70 15.68 -3.39
N ASN A 240 -52.91 15.87 -2.88
CA ASN A 240 -54.13 15.57 -3.63
C ASN A 240 -54.47 16.74 -4.55
N TRP A 241 -54.30 16.54 -5.86
CA TRP A 241 -54.52 17.55 -6.89
C TRP A 241 -55.79 17.27 -7.67
N GLN A 242 -56.49 18.33 -8.05
CA GLN A 242 -57.52 18.30 -9.07
C GLN A 242 -57.01 19.07 -10.28
N TRP A 243 -57.08 18.45 -11.46
CA TRP A 243 -56.64 19.06 -12.71
C TRP A 243 -57.84 19.75 -13.36
N ILE A 244 -57.74 21.06 -13.54
CA ILE A 244 -58.76 21.90 -14.20
C ILE A 244 -58.03 22.59 -15.35
N ASP A 245 -58.45 22.34 -16.59
CA ASP A 245 -57.82 22.88 -17.80
C ASP A 245 -56.29 22.66 -17.83
N ASP A 246 -55.84 21.45 -17.48
CA ASP A 246 -54.43 21.05 -17.36
C ASP A 246 -53.60 21.80 -16.30
N ILE A 247 -54.25 22.57 -15.42
CA ILE A 247 -53.61 23.26 -14.30
C ILE A 247 -53.85 22.45 -13.00
N PRO A 248 -52.79 21.97 -12.32
CA PRO A 248 -52.94 21.26 -11.07
C PRO A 248 -53.35 22.22 -9.95
N THR A 249 -54.56 22.03 -9.43
CA THR A 249 -55.17 22.88 -8.41
C THR A 249 -55.28 22.11 -7.09
N LEU A 250 -54.85 22.72 -5.99
CA LEU A 250 -54.75 22.09 -4.68
C LEU A 250 -56.16 21.88 -4.10
N VAL A 251 -56.52 20.64 -3.80
CA VAL A 251 -57.83 20.34 -3.19
C VAL A 251 -57.76 20.65 -1.70
N ASN A 252 -58.14 21.86 -1.32
CA ASN A 252 -58.33 22.22 0.07
C ASN A 252 -59.78 21.92 0.47
N ARG A 253 -60.01 21.30 1.64
CA ARG A 253 -61.37 20.96 2.13
C ARG A 253 -62.30 22.18 2.27
N TYR A 254 -61.76 23.39 2.19
CA TYR A 254 -62.51 24.66 2.23
C TYR A 254 -62.95 25.18 0.84
N SER A 255 -62.37 24.73 -0.28
CA SER A 255 -62.70 25.26 -1.62
C SER A 255 -63.86 24.55 -2.33
N LEU A 256 -64.19 23.32 -1.94
CA LEU A 256 -65.31 22.57 -2.53
C LEU A 256 -66.68 23.20 -2.23
N ARG A 257 -66.85 23.84 -1.06
CA ARG A 257 -68.09 24.58 -0.74
C ARG A 257 -68.29 25.82 -1.62
N ALA A 258 -67.22 26.54 -1.95
CA ALA A 258 -67.32 27.79 -2.72
C ALA A 258 -67.64 27.58 -4.20
N PHE A 259 -67.34 26.40 -4.77
CA PHE A 259 -67.64 26.08 -6.16
C PHE A 259 -69.04 25.50 -6.34
N GLU A 260 -69.51 24.65 -5.42
CA GLU A 260 -70.89 24.12 -5.43
C GLU A 260 -71.96 25.19 -5.19
N GLU A 261 -71.64 26.26 -4.46
CA GLU A 261 -72.54 27.40 -4.27
C GLU A 261 -72.68 28.28 -5.52
N ARG A 262 -71.69 28.30 -6.42
CA ARG A 262 -71.75 29.09 -7.67
C ARG A 262 -72.48 28.39 -8.81
N SER A 263 -72.48 27.06 -8.84
CA SER A 263 -73.18 26.28 -9.87
C SER A 263 -74.66 26.00 -9.56
N ARG A 264 -75.15 26.39 -8.37
CA ARG A 264 -76.59 26.38 -8.02
C ARG A 264 -77.34 27.67 -8.33
N VAL A 265 -76.69 28.69 -8.91
CA VAL A 265 -77.28 30.00 -9.23
C VAL A 265 -77.38 30.24 -10.75
N ARG A 266 -77.46 29.17 -11.56
CA ARG A 266 -77.79 29.24 -12.99
C ARG A 266 -78.80 28.19 -13.36
#